data_AF-A0A6H5HPU5-F1
#
_entry.id   AF-A0A6H5HPU5-F1
#
_cell.length_a   1.000
_cell.length_b   1.000
_cell.length_c   1.000
_cell.angle_alpha   90.00
_cell.angle_beta   90.00
_cell.angle_gamma   90.00
#
_symmetry.space_group_name_H-M   'P 1'
#
loop_
_entity.id
_entity.type
_entity.pdbx_description
1 polymer ?
#
loop_
_entity_poly.entity_id
_entity_poly.type
_entity_poly.pdbx_seq_one_letter_code
_entity_poly.pdbx_strand_id
1 'polypeptide(L)'
;VAILKHHSDSITSVEWCPQESSVFASSGADHQIALWDLAVERDESEPVEAELKNLPPQLLFIHQGQIDIKELHWHPQIPGMVISTANSGFNFFKTISV
;
A
#
# COMPACT_ATOMS: atom_id res chain seq x y z
N VAL A 1 -6.21 -10.53 -16.09
CA VAL A 1 -5.25 -10.66 -14.98
C VAL A 1 -4.44 -9.38 -14.93
N ALA A 2 -4.44 -8.66 -13.80
CA ALA A 2 -3.67 -7.42 -13.62
C ALA A 2 -2.36 -7.73 -12.86
N ILE A 3 -1.31 -6.94 -13.14
CA ILE A 3 -0.01 -7.03 -12.43
C ILE A 3 0.32 -5.64 -11.90
N LEU A 4 0.42 -5.51 -10.58
CA LEU A 4 0.72 -4.25 -9.90
C LEU A 4 2.22 -4.22 -9.57
N LYS A 5 2.97 -3.39 -10.29
CA LYS A 5 4.44 -3.32 -10.17
C LYS A 5 4.85 -2.19 -9.25
N HIS A 6 5.38 -2.53 -8.08
CA HIS A 6 6.03 -1.58 -7.17
C HIS A 6 7.13 -2.25 -6.34
N HIS A 7 6.77 -3.30 -5.59
CA HIS A 7 7.72 -3.97 -4.70
C HIS A 7 8.95 -4.48 -5.45
N SER A 8 10.14 -4.19 -4.90
CA SER A 8 11.43 -4.57 -5.48
C SER A 8 11.98 -5.89 -4.94
N ASP A 9 11.31 -6.46 -3.94
CA ASP A 9 11.63 -7.75 -3.34
C ASP A 9 10.32 -8.51 -2.99
N SER A 10 10.45 -9.69 -2.39
CA SER A 10 9.37 -10.60 -2.06
C SER A 10 8.29 -9.93 -1.20
N ILE A 11 7.04 -10.08 -1.62
CA ILE A 11 5.88 -9.65 -0.85
C ILE A 11 5.72 -10.58 0.36
N THR A 12 5.58 -10.01 1.56
CA THR A 12 5.48 -10.74 2.82
C THR A 12 4.05 -10.85 3.34
N SER A 13 3.20 -9.85 3.09
CA SER A 13 1.78 -9.88 3.45
C SER A 13 0.93 -9.11 2.45
N VAL A 14 -0.33 -9.50 2.31
CA VAL A 14 -1.36 -8.81 1.51
C VAL A 14 -2.70 -8.92 2.25
N GLU A 15 -3.37 -7.78 2.48
CA GLU A 15 -4.69 -7.77 3.13
C GLU A 15 -5.62 -6.72 2.52
N TRP A 16 -6.86 -7.15 2.24
CA TRP A 16 -7.94 -6.29 1.78
C TRP A 16 -8.50 -5.44 2.91
N CYS A 17 -8.79 -4.17 2.61
CA CYS A 17 -9.46 -3.29 3.55
C CYS A 17 -10.88 -3.81 3.83
N PRO A 18 -11.27 -4.04 5.09
CA PRO A 18 -12.60 -4.56 5.40
C PRO A 18 -13.71 -3.53 5.19
N GLN A 19 -13.40 -2.24 5.15
CA GLN A 19 -14.36 -1.16 4.90
C GLN A 19 -14.52 -0.82 3.40
N GLU A 20 -13.48 -1.00 2.60
CA GLU A 20 -13.46 -0.58 1.19
C GLU A 20 -12.97 -1.71 0.28
N SER A 21 -13.89 -2.27 -0.52
CA SER A 21 -13.65 -3.49 -1.29
C SER A 21 -12.63 -3.35 -2.44
N SER A 22 -12.35 -2.14 -2.89
CA SER A 22 -11.34 -1.87 -3.93
C SER A 22 -9.94 -1.65 -3.34
N VAL A 23 -9.83 -1.47 -2.03
CA VAL A 23 -8.60 -1.09 -1.35
C VAL A 23 -7.94 -2.31 -0.71
N PHE A 24 -6.62 -2.42 -0.88
CA PHE A 24 -5.82 -3.40 -0.16
C PHE A 24 -4.43 -2.85 0.14
N ALA A 25 -3.74 -3.48 1.10
CA ALA A 25 -2.37 -3.16 1.45
C ALA A 25 -1.46 -4.37 1.20
N SER A 26 -0.21 -4.12 0.82
CA SER A 26 0.84 -5.14 0.72
C SER A 26 2.12 -4.69 1.42
N SER A 27 2.82 -5.61 2.08
CA SER A 27 4.17 -5.38 2.63
C SER A 27 5.20 -6.19 1.87
N GLY A 28 6.44 -5.68 1.80
CA GLY A 28 7.54 -6.37 1.16
C GLY A 28 8.81 -6.46 2.00
N ALA A 29 9.67 -7.41 1.62
CA ALA A 29 11.04 -7.51 2.11
C ALA A 29 11.90 -6.29 1.70
N ASP A 30 11.40 -5.48 0.76
CA ASP A 30 11.92 -4.17 0.36
C ASP A 30 11.66 -3.06 1.40
N HIS A 31 11.17 -3.41 2.59
CA HIS A 31 10.96 -2.50 3.72
C HIS A 31 9.84 -1.47 3.51
N GLN A 32 8.92 -1.77 2.60
CA GLN A 32 7.82 -0.87 2.25
C GLN A 32 6.46 -1.54 2.52
N ILE A 33 5.48 -0.73 2.87
CA ILE A 33 4.06 -1.08 2.78
C ILE A 33 3.44 -0.19 1.71
N ALA A 34 2.78 -0.80 0.73
CA ALA A 34 2.06 -0.10 -0.32
C ALA A 34 0.55 -0.21 -0.06
N LEU A 35 -0.15 0.92 -0.13
CA LEU A 35 -1.62 0.95 -0.20
C LEU A 35 -2.05 1.11 -1.64
N TRP A 36 -3.05 0.31 -2.01
CA TRP A 36 -3.56 0.21 -3.36
C TRP A 36 -5.06 0.44 -3.39
N ASP A 37 -5.54 1.13 -4.42
CA ASP A 37 -6.97 1.20 -4.74
C ASP A 37 -7.20 0.84 -6.20
N LEU A 38 -7.93 -0.25 -6.42
CA LEU A 38 -8.24 -0.76 -7.75
C LEU A 38 -9.32 0.04 -8.48
N ALA A 39 -10.05 0.92 -7.78
CA ALA A 39 -11.01 1.81 -8.41
C ALA A 39 -10.35 3.04 -9.06
N VAL A 40 -9.06 3.28 -8.80
CA VAL A 40 -8.34 4.44 -9.34
C VAL A 40 -7.82 4.15 -10.74
N GLU A 41 -8.17 5.05 -11.65
CA GLU A 41 -7.69 5.09 -13.03
C GLU A 41 -7.04 6.45 -13.32
N ARG A 42 -6.08 6.47 -14.26
CA ARG A 42 -5.49 7.73 -14.72
C ARG A 42 -6.47 8.42 -15.68
N ASP A 43 -6.68 9.71 -15.48
CA ASP A 43 -7.27 10.56 -16.51
C ASP A 43 -6.21 10.85 -17.58
N GLU A 44 -6.45 10.40 -18.82
CA GLU A 44 -5.54 10.61 -19.94
C GLU A 44 -5.42 12.08 -20.37
N SER A 45 -6.37 12.92 -19.95
CA SER A 45 -6.39 14.34 -20.28
C SER A 45 -5.54 15.20 -19.35
N GLU A 46 -5.16 14.67 -18.17
CA GLU A 46 -4.35 15.41 -17.21
C GLU A 46 -2.84 15.23 -17.45
N PRO A 47 -2.05 16.32 -17.37
CA PRO A 47 -0.61 16.21 -17.48
C PRO A 47 -0.04 15.48 -16.26
N VAL A 48 0.52 14.29 -16.49
CA VAL A 48 1.19 13.50 -15.45
C VAL A 48 2.65 13.94 -15.31
N GLU A 49 3.09 14.18 -14.09
CA GLU A 49 4.51 14.44 -13.79
C GLU A 49 5.39 13.27 -14.26
N ALA A 50 6.58 13.57 -14.77
CA ALA A 50 7.45 12.57 -15.38
C ALA A 50 7.78 11.39 -14.45
N GLU A 51 7.89 11.65 -13.14
CA GLU A 51 8.19 10.67 -12.11
C GLU A 51 7.01 9.71 -11.85
N LEU A 52 5.78 10.23 -11.90
CA LEU A 52 4.56 9.45 -11.68
C LEU A 52 4.20 8.58 -12.88
N LYS A 53 4.69 8.90 -14.08
CA LYS A 53 4.36 8.19 -15.32
C LYS A 53 4.64 6.69 -15.27
N ASN A 54 5.66 6.27 -14.51
CA ASN A 54 6.07 4.87 -14.38
C ASN A 54 5.40 4.12 -13.21
N LEU A 55 4.67 4.81 -12.32
CA LEU A 55 4.02 4.18 -11.16
C LEU A 55 2.59 3.75 -11.49
N PRO A 56 2.11 2.58 -11.05
CA PRO A 56 0.71 2.20 -11.29
C PRO A 56 -0.26 3.27 -10.76
N PRO A 57 -1.33 3.63 -11.50
CA PRO A 57 -2.36 4.56 -11.01
C PRO A 57 -2.93 4.18 -9.65
N GLN A 58 -3.01 2.87 -9.41
CA GLN A 58 -3.62 2.28 -8.23
C GLN A 58 -2.76 2.43 -6.97
N LEU A 59 -1.49 2.82 -7.10
CA LEU A 59 -0.58 3.00 -5.97
C LEU A 59 -0.88 4.32 -5.26
N LEU A 60 -1.58 4.27 -4.13
CA LEU A 60 -2.02 5.46 -3.41
C LEU A 60 -0.96 6.00 -2.45
N PHE A 61 -0.26 5.10 -1.76
CA PHE A 61 0.64 5.49 -0.69
C PHE A 61 1.72 4.45 -0.46
N ILE A 62 2.91 4.91 -0.10
CA ILE A 62 4.03 4.07 0.32
C ILE A 62 4.40 4.48 1.74
N HIS A 63 4.25 3.56 2.68
CA HIS A 63 4.75 3.70 4.04
C HIS A 63 6.14 3.07 4.16
N GLN A 64 7.06 3.79 4.78
CA GLN A 64 8.48 3.42 4.94
C GLN A 64 8.92 3.63 6.39
N GLY A 65 10.19 3.31 6.69
CA GLY A 65 10.80 3.54 8.02
C GLY A 65 10.80 2.32 8.94
N GLN A 66 10.36 1.17 8.44
CA GLN A 66 10.55 -0.13 9.09
C GLN A 66 11.67 -0.91 8.41
N ILE A 67 12.19 -1.95 9.07
CA ILE A 67 13.19 -2.86 8.51
C ILE A 67 12.64 -4.28 8.62
N ASP A 68 12.61 -4.99 7.49
CA ASP A 68 12.19 -6.39 7.37
C ASP A 68 10.75 -6.65 7.91
N ILE A 69 9.76 -6.18 7.14
CA ILE A 69 8.33 -6.23 7.48
C ILE A 69 7.80 -7.64 7.27
N LYS A 70 7.10 -8.18 8.27
CA LYS A 70 6.57 -9.56 8.27
C LYS A 70 5.09 -9.62 7.96
N GLU A 71 4.28 -8.86 8.69
CA GLU A 71 2.83 -8.90 8.58
C GLU A 71 2.25 -7.47 8.63
N LEU A 72 1.07 -7.31 8.04
CA LEU A 72 0.23 -6.13 8.14
C LEU A 72 -1.21 -6.56 8.39
N HIS A 73 -1.97 -5.73 9.11
CA HIS A 73 -3.39 -5.92 9.37
C HIS A 73 -4.14 -4.58 9.36
N TRP A 74 -5.36 -4.59 8.84
CA TRP A 74 -6.28 -3.47 9.00
C TRP A 74 -6.96 -3.53 10.37
N HIS A 75 -7.05 -2.39 11.07
CA HIS A 75 -7.69 -2.35 12.37
C HIS A 75 -9.22 -2.45 12.23
N PRO A 76 -9.89 -3.41 12.88
CA PRO A 76 -11.31 -3.67 12.66
C PRO A 76 -12.24 -2.56 13.17
N GLN A 77 -11.81 -1.79 14.17
CA GLN A 77 -12.63 -0.73 14.79
C GLN A 77 -12.22 0.69 14.39
N ILE A 78 -11.09 0.86 13.72
CA ILE A 78 -10.54 2.19 13.37
C ILE A 78 -10.31 2.17 11.86
N PRO A 79 -11.30 2.66 11.07
CA PRO A 79 -11.20 2.70 9.63
C PRO A 79 -9.94 3.44 9.16
N GLY A 80 -9.26 2.87 8.16
CA GLY A 80 -8.04 3.41 7.58
C GLY A 80 -6.75 3.17 8.38
N MET A 81 -6.83 2.57 9.58
CA MET A 81 -5.61 2.27 10.35
C MET A 81 -5.03 0.93 9.96
N VAL A 82 -3.74 0.94 9.61
CA VAL A 82 -2.93 -0.24 9.33
C VAL A 82 -1.92 -0.42 10.47
N ILE A 83 -1.76 -1.67 10.90
CA ILE A 83 -0.77 -2.11 11.88
C ILE A 83 0.19 -3.06 11.18
N SER A 84 1.49 -2.91 11.42
CA SER A 84 2.49 -3.79 10.83
C SER A 84 3.52 -4.25 11.85
N THR A 85 4.05 -5.46 11.62
CA THR A 85 5.14 -6.05 12.39
C THR A 85 6.40 -6.10 11.53
N ALA A 86 7.54 -5.80 12.13
CA ALA A 86 8.83 -5.82 11.44
C ALA A 86 9.95 -6.16 12.43
N ASN A 87 11.14 -6.50 11.92
CA ASN A 87 12.33 -6.68 12.76
C ASN A 87 12.65 -5.40 13.56
N SER A 88 12.32 -4.22 13.02
CA SER A 88 12.46 -2.93 13.72
C SER A 88 11.34 -2.61 14.74
N GLY A 89 10.37 -3.51 14.94
CA GLY A 89 9.25 -3.33 15.86
C GLY A 89 7.90 -3.15 15.16
N PHE A 90 6.96 -2.48 15.84
CA PHE A 90 5.59 -2.27 15.35
C PHE A 90 5.42 -0.87 14.75
N ASN A 91 4.54 -0.74 13.77
CA ASN A 91 4.04 0.55 13.30
C ASN A 91 2.52 0.54 13.30
N PHE A 92 1.96 1.71 13.56
CA PHE A 92 0.53 2.00 13.54
C PHE A 92 0.38 3.30 12.77
N PHE A 93 -0.27 3.26 11.61
CA PHE A 93 -0.41 4.44 10.78
C PHE A 93 -1.78 4.48 10.12
N LYS A 94 -2.23 5.69 9.78
CA LYS A 94 -3.46 5.95 9.04
C LYS A 94 -3.18 7.01 7.98
N THR A 95 -3.57 6.76 6.75
CA THR A 95 -3.47 7.72 5.65
C THR A 95 -4.72 8.62 5.59
N ILE A 96 -4.64 9.77 4.92
CA ILE A 96 -5.83 10.61 4.66
C ILE A 96 -6.73 9.95 3.60
N SER A 97 -6.14 9.16 2.71
CA SER A 97 -6.81 8.53 1.57
C SER A 97 -7.71 7.35 1.92
N VAL A 98 -7.77 6.92 3.19
CA VAL A 98 -8.55 5.77 3.70
C VAL A 98 -9.09 6.05 5.10
#